data_AF-A0A950YFK0-F1
#
_entry.id   AF-A0A950YFK0-F1
#
_cell.length_a   1.000
_cell.length_b   1.000
_cell.length_c   1.000
_cell.angle_alpha   90.00
_cell.angle_beta   90.00
_cell.angle_gamma   90.00
#
_symmetry.space_group_name_H-M   'P 1'
#
loop_
_entity.id
_entity.type
_entity.pdbx_description
1 polymer ?
#
loop_
_entity_poly.entity_id
_entity_poly.type
_entity_poly.pdbx_seq_one_letter_code
_entity_poly.pdbx_strand_id
1 'polypeptide(L)'
;MNRSIPSENLRPESIDDQVSACRKLAKLRSLTILDDHIYADQAQSGARSDRPALAALMAGARAGEFDVVLVDDLSRLARDKHLMLSIIAELHFEGIRVISVAAGLDSKDEESTLAIQVRGIFNELQLRDLKKKTLRRQIGQKEGGFFVGEKTFGYRSVPVGEMRM
;
A
#
# COMPACT_ATOMS: atom_id res chain seq x y z
N MET A 1 24.23 -31.70 -0.52
CA MET A 1 23.40 -31.82 0.69
C MET A 1 22.09 -31.10 0.42
N ASN A 2 21.09 -31.83 -0.08
CA ASN A 2 19.83 -31.28 -0.59
C ASN A 2 18.83 -31.19 0.57
N ARG A 3 18.60 -29.99 1.12
CA ARG A 3 17.57 -29.78 2.14
C ARG A 3 16.24 -29.58 1.43
N SER A 4 15.48 -30.67 1.30
CA SER A 4 14.07 -30.63 0.95
C SER A 4 13.34 -29.75 1.96
N ILE A 5 12.86 -28.59 1.53
CA ILE A 5 11.96 -27.73 2.29
C ILE A 5 10.64 -28.51 2.41
N PRO A 6 10.13 -28.80 3.61
CA PRO A 6 8.86 -29.51 3.73
C PRO A 6 7.75 -28.63 3.15
N SER A 7 6.96 -29.22 2.26
CA SER A 7 5.73 -28.67 1.71
C SER A 7 4.85 -28.08 2.82
N GLU A 8 4.49 -26.81 2.67
CA GLU A 8 3.63 -26.04 3.57
C GLU A 8 2.36 -26.82 3.93
N ASN A 9 2.17 -27.05 5.23
CA ASN A 9 0.92 -27.53 5.80
C ASN A 9 -0.18 -26.48 5.58
N LEU A 10 -0.92 -26.57 4.48
CA LEU A 10 -2.19 -25.86 4.30
C LEU A 10 -3.24 -26.48 5.23
N ARG A 11 -3.26 -26.07 6.49
CA ARG A 11 -4.45 -26.24 7.31
C ARG A 11 -5.53 -25.32 6.74
N PRO A 12 -6.76 -25.81 6.49
CA PRO A 12 -7.89 -24.94 6.24
C PRO A 12 -8.28 -24.28 7.57
N GLU A 13 -7.51 -23.29 8.01
CA GLU A 13 -7.88 -22.49 9.17
C GLU A 13 -9.11 -21.67 8.84
N SER A 14 -10.11 -21.70 9.73
CA SER A 14 -11.32 -20.91 9.58
C SER A 14 -10.97 -19.42 9.50
N ILE A 15 -11.82 -18.63 8.88
CA ILE A 15 -11.73 -17.16 8.97
C ILE A 15 -11.72 -16.74 10.45
N ASP A 16 -12.47 -17.43 11.30
CA ASP A 16 -12.51 -17.17 12.74
C ASP A 16 -11.17 -17.39 13.44
N ASP A 17 -10.41 -18.42 13.03
CA ASP A 17 -9.09 -18.72 13.59
C ASP A 17 -8.10 -17.62 13.21
N GLN A 18 -8.13 -17.18 11.95
CA GLN A 18 -7.30 -16.09 11.44
C GLN A 18 -7.61 -14.78 12.16
N VAL A 19 -8.90 -14.44 12.32
CA VAL A 19 -9.32 -13.25 13.08
C VAL A 19 -8.88 -13.36 14.54
N SER A 20 -9.02 -14.52 15.16
CA SER A 20 -8.58 -14.78 16.54
C SER A 20 -7.07 -14.58 16.70
N ALA A 21 -6.26 -15.06 15.74
CA ALA A 21 -4.81 -14.85 15.72
C ALA A 21 -4.45 -13.36 15.65
N CYS A 22 -5.09 -12.61 14.75
CA CYS A 22 -4.92 -11.15 14.64
C CYS A 22 -5.31 -10.44 15.94
N ARG A 23 -6.45 -10.81 16.56
CA ARG A 23 -6.91 -10.22 17.84
C ARG A 23 -5.92 -10.45 18.98
N LYS A 24 -5.33 -11.65 19.06
CA LYS A 24 -4.29 -11.97 20.06
C LYS A 24 -3.06 -11.10 19.87
N LEU A 25 -2.59 -10.94 18.63
CA LEU A 25 -1.41 -10.11 18.34
C LEU A 25 -1.69 -8.62 18.62
N ALA A 26 -2.86 -8.11 18.23
CA ALA A 26 -3.26 -6.74 18.51
C ALA A 26 -3.21 -6.44 20.01
N LYS A 27 -3.75 -7.35 20.85
CA LYS A 27 -3.70 -7.22 22.31
C LYS A 27 -2.26 -7.18 22.83
N LEU A 28 -1.37 -8.04 22.31
CA LEU A 28 0.04 -8.06 22.70
C LEU A 28 0.77 -6.76 22.33
N ARG A 29 0.40 -6.14 21.21
CA ARG A 29 1.02 -4.91 20.67
C ARG A 29 0.28 -3.63 21.11
N SER A 30 -0.69 -3.73 22.02
CA SER A 30 -1.52 -2.60 22.48
C SER A 30 -2.22 -1.85 21.33
N LEU A 31 -2.66 -2.58 20.31
CA LEU A 31 -3.42 -2.05 19.18
C LEU A 31 -4.92 -2.21 19.44
N THR A 32 -5.70 -1.22 19.00
CA THR A 32 -7.16 -1.26 19.05
C THR A 32 -7.68 -1.83 17.73
N ILE A 33 -8.54 -2.83 17.80
CA ILE A 33 -9.22 -3.36 16.61
C ILE A 33 -10.54 -2.63 16.47
N LEU A 34 -10.79 -2.10 15.27
CA LEU A 34 -12.08 -1.58 14.87
C LEU A 34 -12.90 -2.76 14.34
N ASP A 35 -13.98 -3.13 15.03
CA ASP A 35 -14.77 -4.30 14.65
C ASP A 35 -15.48 -4.11 13.29
N ASP A 36 -15.74 -2.86 12.89
CA ASP A 36 -16.27 -2.50 11.56
C ASP A 36 -15.23 -2.66 10.43
N HIS A 37 -13.94 -2.83 10.76
CA HIS A 37 -12.81 -2.93 9.81
C HIS A 37 -12.21 -4.33 9.76
N ILE A 38 -13.06 -5.36 9.91
CA ILE A 38 -12.69 -6.76 9.73
C ILE A 38 -13.00 -7.17 8.30
N TYR A 39 -11.96 -7.30 7.49
CA TYR A 39 -12.07 -7.64 6.08
C TYR A 39 -11.80 -9.13 5.86
N ALA A 40 -12.82 -9.87 5.40
CA ALA A 40 -12.70 -11.29 5.11
C ALA A 40 -13.33 -11.63 3.74
N ASP A 41 -12.54 -12.26 2.87
CA ASP A 41 -13.03 -12.86 1.62
C ASP A 41 -13.22 -14.37 1.86
N GLN A 42 -14.39 -14.93 1.58
CA GLN A 42 -14.55 -16.39 1.57
C GLN A 42 -13.85 -16.98 0.35
N ALA A 43 -12.98 -17.98 0.57
CA ALA A 43 -12.36 -18.73 -0.50
C ALA A 43 -13.37 -19.70 -1.14
N GLN A 44 -14.34 -19.17 -1.91
CA GLN A 44 -15.16 -20.03 -2.75
C GLN A 44 -14.33 -20.48 -3.95
N SER A 45 -14.08 -21.79 -3.98
CA SER A 45 -13.47 -22.60 -5.04
C SER A 45 -13.14 -21.87 -6.35
N GLY A 46 -11.86 -21.83 -6.70
CA GLY A 46 -11.37 -21.82 -8.08
C GLY A 46 -11.90 -20.68 -8.98
N ALA A 47 -11.02 -19.74 -9.31
CA ALA A 47 -11.15 -18.83 -10.45
C ALA A 47 -12.09 -17.61 -10.32
N ARG A 48 -12.64 -17.31 -9.15
CA ARG A 48 -13.24 -15.98 -8.91
C ARG A 48 -12.24 -15.02 -8.29
N SER A 49 -11.96 -13.96 -9.04
CA SER A 49 -11.03 -12.87 -8.75
C SER A 49 -11.70 -11.70 -8.00
N ASP A 50 -12.93 -11.86 -7.53
CA ASP A 50 -13.62 -10.84 -6.75
C ASP A 50 -13.15 -10.91 -5.30
N ARG A 51 -12.29 -9.95 -4.94
CA ARG A 51 -11.81 -9.74 -3.58
C ARG A 51 -12.42 -8.46 -3.01
N PRO A 52 -13.75 -8.42 -2.75
CA PRO A 52 -14.43 -7.23 -2.30
C PRO A 52 -13.92 -6.75 -0.94
N ALA A 53 -13.53 -7.65 -0.04
CA ALA A 53 -13.01 -7.25 1.26
C ALA A 53 -11.62 -6.61 1.13
N LEU A 54 -10.76 -7.13 0.25
CA LEU A 54 -9.48 -6.48 -0.07
C LEU A 54 -9.70 -5.10 -0.70
N ALA A 55 -10.66 -4.97 -1.63
CA ALA A 55 -10.98 -3.68 -2.24
C ALA A 55 -11.49 -2.66 -1.20
N ALA A 56 -12.34 -3.10 -0.26
CA ALA A 56 -12.83 -2.28 0.84
C ALA A 56 -11.70 -1.87 1.79
N LEU A 57 -10.77 -2.78 2.10
CA LEU A 57 -9.56 -2.48 2.88
C LEU A 57 -8.72 -1.38 2.21
N MET A 58 -8.48 -1.49 0.90
CA MET A 58 -7.73 -0.45 0.17
C MET A 58 -8.48 0.88 0.12
N ALA A 59 -9.82 0.87 0.08
CA ALA A 59 -10.62 2.07 0.13
C ALA A 59 -10.55 2.75 1.52
N GLY A 60 -10.71 2.00 2.61
CA GLY A 60 -10.61 2.50 3.98
C GLY A 60 -9.20 3.05 4.29
N ALA A 61 -8.16 2.40 3.77
CA ALA A 61 -6.78 2.89 3.86
C ALA A 61 -6.63 4.27 3.20
N ARG A 62 -7.13 4.44 1.96
CA ARG A 62 -7.10 5.73 1.25
C ARG A 62 -7.96 6.81 1.92
N ALA A 63 -9.00 6.41 2.65
CA ALA A 63 -9.85 7.32 3.41
C ALA A 63 -9.24 7.70 4.78
N GLY A 64 -8.14 7.06 5.20
CA GLY A 64 -7.50 7.32 6.49
C GLY A 64 -8.31 6.84 7.69
N GLU A 65 -9.13 5.78 7.51
CA GLU A 65 -10.01 5.26 8.57
C GLU A 65 -9.24 4.47 9.65
N PHE A 66 -8.04 4.02 9.35
CA PHE A 66 -7.13 3.29 10.24
C PHE A 66 -5.67 3.57 9.85
N ASP A 67 -4.74 3.18 10.71
CA ASP A 67 -3.29 3.38 10.54
C ASP A 67 -2.48 2.07 10.51
N VAL A 68 -3.08 0.95 10.90
CA VAL A 68 -2.45 -0.38 10.94
C VAL A 68 -3.35 -1.45 10.34
N VAL A 69 -2.78 -2.30 9.49
CA VAL A 69 -3.39 -3.52 8.97
C VAL A 69 -2.70 -4.72 9.59
N LEU A 70 -3.47 -5.56 10.29
CA LEU A 70 -3.01 -6.88 10.75
C LEU A 70 -3.50 -7.95 9.77
N VAL A 71 -2.58 -8.82 9.36
CA VAL A 71 -2.90 -10.02 8.57
C VAL A 71 -2.36 -11.25 9.28
N ASP A 72 -3.10 -12.34 9.18
CA ASP A 72 -2.62 -13.63 9.67
C ASP A 72 -1.33 -14.03 8.93
N ASP A 73 -1.42 -14.18 7.62
CA ASP A 73 -0.28 -14.43 6.74
C ASP A 73 -0.30 -13.47 5.54
N LEU A 74 0.88 -13.15 4.97
CA LEU A 74 0.96 -12.23 3.82
C LEU A 74 0.25 -12.79 2.57
N SER A 75 0.10 -14.11 2.45
CA SER A 75 -0.69 -14.74 1.38
C SER A 75 -2.16 -14.34 1.40
N ARG A 76 -2.67 -13.83 2.54
CA ARG A 76 -4.02 -13.23 2.65
C ARG A 76 -4.14 -11.93 1.88
N LEU A 77 -3.04 -11.20 1.63
CA LEU A 77 -3.06 -10.02 0.76
C LEU A 77 -3.02 -10.41 -0.72
N ALA A 78 -2.13 -11.33 -1.09
CA ALA A 78 -2.15 -11.97 -2.40
C ALA A 78 -1.27 -13.23 -2.41
N ARG A 79 -1.65 -14.23 -3.22
CA ARG A 79 -0.80 -15.42 -3.46
C ARG A 79 0.41 -15.11 -4.35
N ASP A 80 0.24 -14.19 -5.29
CA ASP A 80 1.34 -13.71 -6.12
C ASP A 80 2.20 -12.73 -5.33
N LYS A 81 3.53 -12.98 -5.31
CA LYS A 81 4.48 -12.20 -4.51
C LYS A 81 4.60 -10.76 -4.99
N HIS A 82 4.53 -10.52 -6.29
CA HIS A 82 4.65 -9.16 -6.84
C HIS A 82 3.41 -8.33 -6.49
N LEU A 83 2.22 -8.92 -6.62
CA LEU A 83 0.97 -8.29 -6.22
C LEU A 83 0.95 -8.02 -4.72
N MET A 84 1.38 -8.99 -3.90
CA MET A 84 1.48 -8.85 -2.45
C MET A 84 2.39 -7.68 -2.05
N LEU A 85 3.60 -7.61 -2.61
CA LEU A 85 4.53 -6.50 -2.36
C LEU A 85 3.97 -5.16 -2.84
N SER A 86 3.25 -5.15 -3.96
CA SER A 86 2.62 -3.94 -4.49
C SER A 86 1.51 -3.42 -3.57
N ILE A 87 0.68 -4.32 -3.02
CA ILE A 87 -0.37 -3.97 -2.03
C ILE A 87 0.27 -3.40 -0.77
N ILE A 88 1.31 -4.03 -0.24
CA ILE A 88 2.01 -3.54 0.96
C ILE A 88 2.63 -2.17 0.70
N ALA A 89 3.22 -1.95 -0.48
CA ALA A 89 3.78 -0.65 -0.86
C ALA A 89 2.73 0.44 -1.06
N GLU A 90 1.54 0.11 -1.60
CA GLU A 90 0.42 1.04 -1.71
C GLU A 90 -0.13 1.40 -0.32
N LEU A 91 -0.31 0.42 0.57
CA LEU A 91 -0.71 0.66 1.96
C LEU A 91 0.30 1.56 2.68
N HIS A 92 1.60 1.27 2.54
CA HIS A 92 2.65 2.12 3.09
C HIS A 92 2.64 3.53 2.48
N PHE A 93 2.26 3.67 1.20
CA PHE A 93 2.12 4.97 0.56
C PHE A 93 1.03 5.83 1.19
N GLU A 94 -0.07 5.19 1.57
CA GLU A 94 -1.16 5.82 2.34
C GLU A 94 -0.81 5.99 3.84
N GLY A 95 0.42 5.66 4.25
CA GLY A 95 0.88 5.78 5.64
C GLY A 95 0.46 4.62 6.55
N ILE A 96 -0.04 3.53 5.98
CA ILE A 96 -0.52 2.36 6.73
C ILE A 96 0.63 1.39 7.04
N ARG A 97 0.74 0.99 8.31
CA ARG A 97 1.67 -0.07 8.76
C ARG A 97 1.03 -1.45 8.58
N VAL A 98 1.76 -2.40 8.00
CA VAL A 98 1.30 -3.78 7.81
C VAL A 98 2.05 -4.71 8.74
N ILE A 99 1.31 -5.52 9.51
CA ILE A 99 1.87 -6.49 10.46
C ILE A 99 1.34 -7.88 10.13
N SER A 100 2.21 -8.87 9.97
CA SER A 100 1.83 -10.27 9.76
C SER A 100 2.08 -11.11 11.01
N VAL A 101 1.07 -11.90 11.41
CA VAL A 101 1.15 -12.82 12.55
C VAL A 101 2.12 -13.98 12.25
N ALA A 102 1.90 -14.72 11.17
CA ALA A 102 2.63 -15.93 10.82
C ALA A 102 4.08 -15.65 10.41
N ALA A 103 4.31 -14.58 9.63
CA ALA A 103 5.64 -14.19 9.22
C ALA A 103 6.42 -13.43 10.31
N GLY A 104 5.76 -13.02 11.40
CA GLY A 104 6.34 -12.16 12.43
C GLY A 104 6.83 -10.81 11.89
N LEU A 105 6.28 -10.38 10.75
CA LEU A 105 6.75 -9.22 10.01
C LEU A 105 6.04 -7.96 10.48
N ASP A 106 6.80 -6.87 10.50
CA ASP A 106 6.32 -5.52 10.70
C ASP A 106 6.89 -4.62 9.60
N SER A 107 6.02 -3.98 8.81
CA SER A 107 6.47 -3.09 7.73
C SER A 107 7.18 -1.83 8.24
N LYS A 108 7.11 -1.54 9.54
CA LYS A 108 7.86 -0.46 10.19
C LYS A 108 9.32 -0.84 10.46
N ASP A 109 9.64 -2.13 10.52
CA ASP A 109 11.00 -2.60 10.81
C ASP A 109 11.91 -2.38 9.60
N GLU A 110 12.78 -1.36 9.70
CA GLU A 110 13.59 -0.86 8.59
C GLU A 110 14.63 -1.87 8.07
N GLU A 111 15.03 -2.84 8.90
CA GLU A 111 16.06 -3.83 8.56
C GLU A 111 15.52 -5.08 7.86
N SER A 112 14.19 -5.25 7.80
CA SER A 112 13.64 -6.46 7.19
C SER A 112 13.79 -6.44 5.66
N THR A 113 14.21 -7.57 5.06
CA THR A 113 14.35 -7.73 3.61
C THR A 113 13.06 -7.38 2.85
N LEU A 114 11.90 -7.57 3.48
CA LEU A 114 10.61 -7.18 2.93
C LEU A 114 10.38 -5.67 3.03
N ALA A 115 10.72 -5.00 4.14
CA ALA A 115 10.67 -3.54 4.23
C ALA A 115 11.57 -2.86 3.18
N ILE A 116 12.75 -3.42 2.90
CA ILE A 116 13.66 -2.92 1.84
C ILE A 116 12.98 -3.01 0.46
N GLN A 117 12.38 -4.16 0.13
CA GLN A 117 11.68 -4.36 -1.15
C GLN A 117 10.46 -3.44 -1.28
N VAL A 118 9.65 -3.34 -0.23
CA VAL A 118 8.48 -2.46 -0.17
C VAL A 118 8.90 -1.00 -0.34
N ARG A 119 9.97 -0.56 0.32
CA ARG A 119 10.52 0.81 0.17
C ARG A 119 10.99 1.08 -1.26
N GLY A 120 11.59 0.10 -1.92
CA GLY A 120 11.96 0.19 -3.34
C GLY A 120 10.76 0.50 -4.24
N ILE A 121 9.68 -0.28 -4.10
CA ILE A 121 8.43 -0.08 -4.85
C ILE A 121 7.77 1.25 -4.48
N PHE A 122 7.72 1.58 -3.19
CA PHE A 122 7.16 2.84 -2.68
C PHE A 122 7.85 4.07 -3.28
N ASN A 123 9.19 4.08 -3.31
CA ASN A 123 9.97 5.16 -3.91
C ASN A 123 9.62 5.33 -5.40
N GLU A 124 9.42 4.22 -6.13
CA GLU A 124 9.00 4.28 -7.52
C GLU A 124 7.59 4.88 -7.66
N LEU A 125 6.64 4.49 -6.80
CA LEU A 125 5.30 5.06 -6.78
C LEU A 125 5.32 6.57 -6.50
N GLN A 126 6.09 7.01 -5.50
CA GLN A 126 6.28 8.43 -5.19
C GLN A 126 6.86 9.22 -6.36
N LEU A 127 7.89 8.68 -7.02
CA LEU A 127 8.48 9.32 -8.20
C LEU A 127 7.47 9.43 -9.36
N ARG A 128 6.63 8.40 -9.57
CA ARG A 128 5.57 8.44 -10.58
C ARG A 128 4.49 9.48 -10.24
N ASP A 129 4.06 9.58 -8.99
CA ASP A 129 3.08 10.59 -8.56
C ASP A 129 3.63 12.02 -8.66
N LEU A 130 4.88 12.25 -8.23
CA LEU A 130 5.55 13.53 -8.37
C LEU A 130 5.67 13.96 -9.84
N LYS A 131 6.01 13.04 -10.75
CA LYS A 131 6.02 13.29 -12.19
C LYS A 131 4.63 13.70 -12.71
N LYS A 132 3.57 12.99 -12.32
CA LYS A 132 2.18 13.32 -12.70
C LYS A 132 1.78 14.71 -12.21
N LYS A 133 2.03 15.02 -10.93
CA LYS A 133 1.74 16.33 -10.33
C LYS A 133 2.50 17.46 -11.02
N THR A 134 3.78 17.24 -11.31
CA THR A 134 4.63 18.19 -12.03
C THR A 134 4.08 18.46 -13.42
N LEU A 135 3.78 17.41 -14.19
CA LEU A 135 3.20 17.55 -15.53
C LEU A 135 1.85 18.28 -15.50
N ARG A 136 0.97 17.95 -14.56
CA ARG A 136 -0.32 18.63 -14.39
C ARG A 136 -0.13 20.12 -14.12
N ARG A 137 0.82 20.49 -13.25
CA ARG A 137 1.18 21.90 -12.98
C ARG A 137 1.69 22.61 -14.24
N GLN A 138 2.50 21.92 -15.03
CA GLN A 138 3.07 22.45 -16.27
C GLN A 138 1.98 22.71 -17.33
N ILE A 139 1.04 21.77 -17.50
CA ILE A 139 -0.11 21.92 -18.39
C ILE A 139 -0.99 23.09 -17.95
N GLY A 140 -1.34 23.18 -16.66
CA GLY A 140 -2.16 24.28 -16.16
C GLY A 140 -1.51 25.66 -16.34
N GLN A 141 -0.20 25.77 -16.16
CA GLN A 141 0.54 27.01 -16.47
C GLN A 141 0.48 27.34 -17.96
N LYS A 142 0.69 26.34 -18.83
CA LYS A 142 0.61 26.52 -20.28
C LYS A 142 -0.79 26.99 -20.72
N GLU A 143 -1.84 26.36 -20.20
CA GLU A 143 -3.24 26.72 -20.49
C GLU A 143 -3.58 28.13 -20.01
N GLY A 144 -3.04 28.55 -18.86
CA GLY A 144 -3.13 29.93 -18.38
C GLY A 144 -2.24 30.94 -19.13
N GLY A 145 -1.54 30.52 -20.19
CA GLY A 145 -0.65 31.38 -20.97
C GLY A 145 0.69 31.71 -20.30
N PHE A 146 1.05 31.00 -19.23
CA PHE A 146 2.29 31.22 -18.49
C PHE A 146 3.45 30.38 -19.05
N PHE A 147 4.66 30.90 -18.85
CA PHE A 147 5.89 30.15 -19.09
C PHE A 147 6.02 29.00 -18.07
N VAL A 148 6.38 27.82 -18.57
CA VAL A 148 6.32 26.54 -17.82
C VAL A 148 7.68 26.15 -17.23
N GLY A 149 8.77 26.75 -17.71
CA GLY A 149 10.13 26.47 -17.28
C GLY A 149 10.58 27.29 -16.07
N GLU A 150 11.80 27.02 -15.63
CA GLU A 150 12.47 27.82 -14.62
C GLU A 150 13.03 29.12 -15.21
N LYS A 151 13.19 30.16 -14.38
CA LYS A 151 13.79 31.42 -14.80
C LYS A 151 15.20 31.17 -15.33
N THR A 152 15.48 31.63 -16.55
CA THR A 152 16.84 31.67 -17.10
C THR A 152 17.72 32.59 -16.25
N PHE A 153 18.91 32.12 -15.88
CA PHE A 153 19.88 32.91 -15.14
C PHE A 153 20.17 34.23 -15.88
N GLY A 154 20.15 35.35 -15.14
CA GLY A 154 20.34 36.70 -15.71
C GLY A 154 19.08 37.35 -16.31
N TYR A 155 17.95 36.64 -16.45
CA TYR A 155 16.71 37.18 -17.00
C TYR A 155 15.62 37.32 -15.92
N ARG A 156 14.55 38.07 -16.21
CA ARG A 156 13.32 38.07 -15.40
C ARG A 156 12.12 37.86 -16.31
N SER A 157 11.14 37.10 -15.83
CA SER A 157 9.85 36.97 -16.51
C SER A 157 9.08 38.29 -16.38
N VAL A 158 8.61 38.80 -17.50
CA VAL A 158 7.68 39.94 -17.57
C VAL A 158 6.37 39.44 -18.16
N PRO A 159 5.21 39.77 -17.56
CA PRO A 159 3.92 39.41 -18.14
C PRO A 159 3.72 40.15 -19.47
N VAL A 160 3.25 39.44 -20.49
CA VAL A 160 2.97 40.00 -21.82
C VAL A 160 1.52 39.67 -22.16
N GLY A 161 0.66 40.70 -22.26
CA GLY A 161 -0.78 40.58 -22.50
C GLY A 161 -1.66 40.74 -21.25
N GLU A 162 -2.98 40.76 -21.43
CA GLU A 162 -3.96 40.72 -20.34
C GLU A 162 -4.14 39.28 -19.84
N MET A 163 -4.15 39.11 -18.51
CA MET A 163 -4.30 37.81 -17.87
C MET A 163 -5.71 37.27 -18.14
N ARG A 164 -5.83 36.24 -18.99
CA ARG A 164 -7.09 35.50 -19.15
C ARG A 164 -7.26 34.60 -17.92
N MET A 165 -8.02 35.07 -16.93
CA MET A 165 -8.51 34.25 -15.82
C MET A 165 -9.58 33.27 -16.30
#